data_AF-A0AAX0VPE6-F1
#
_entry.id   AF-A0AAX0VPE6-F1
#
_cell.length_a   1.000
_cell.length_b   1.000
_cell.length_c   1.000
_cell.angle_alpha   90.00
_cell.angle_beta   90.00
_cell.angle_gamma   90.00
#
_symmetry.space_group_name_H-M   'P 1'
#
loop_
_entity.id
_entity.type
_entity.pdbx_description
1 polymer ?
#
loop_
_entity_poly.entity_id
_entity_poly.type
_entity_poly.pdbx_seq_one_letter_code
_entity_poly.pdbx_strand_id
1 'polypeptide(L)'
;ADGSTVLLDVYARFGLQPIVIPMELSNPDTKVRVKCVDALDAQEEALGATTTSGARAFCGKNFWRDLIEHRSVVKTYEGTQYASALRADGRESFEFGGITWERYRGKVGSVSFVHDDEARLVPEGVPGLCITRFAPADYMDTVNTEGLPYYSQLEMMPFKKGVAGEAQSNPLHLVTRPRAIIRLTR
;
A
#
# COMPACT_ATOMS: atom_id res chain seq x y z
N ALA A 1 12.66 -17.38 1.69
CA ALA A 1 11.28 -17.22 1.19
C ALA A 1 11.19 -17.86 -0.19
N ASP A 2 10.29 -18.80 -0.42
CA ASP A 2 10.17 -19.53 -1.69
C ASP A 2 9.30 -18.80 -2.74
N GLY A 3 8.88 -17.57 -2.44
CA GLY A 3 8.06 -16.73 -3.32
C GLY A 3 6.60 -17.16 -3.44
N SER A 4 6.17 -18.21 -2.72
CA SER A 4 4.82 -18.76 -2.83
C SER A 4 4.13 -18.99 -1.48
N THR A 5 4.89 -19.28 -0.43
CA THR A 5 4.36 -19.46 0.92
C THR A 5 4.23 -18.12 1.64
N VAL A 6 3.07 -17.94 2.29
CA VAL A 6 2.85 -16.79 3.18
C VAL A 6 3.75 -16.96 4.39
N LEU A 7 4.78 -16.11 4.49
CA LEU A 7 5.75 -16.16 5.58
C LEU A 7 5.13 -15.72 6.92
N LEU A 8 4.27 -14.71 6.87
CA LEU A 8 3.57 -14.18 8.04
C LEU A 8 2.30 -13.46 7.58
N ASP A 9 1.15 -13.95 8.02
CA ASP A 9 -0.09 -13.16 8.00
C ASP A 9 -0.21 -12.41 9.33
N VAL A 10 -0.02 -11.09 9.26
CA VAL A 10 -0.09 -10.19 10.43
C VAL A 10 -1.49 -10.19 11.04
N TYR A 11 -2.54 -10.28 10.23
CA TYR A 11 -3.92 -10.29 10.73
C TYR A 11 -4.19 -11.57 11.51
N ALA A 12 -3.85 -12.73 10.94
CA ALA A 12 -3.99 -14.01 11.62
C ALA A 12 -3.13 -14.09 12.89
N ARG A 13 -1.89 -13.60 12.84
CA ARG A 13 -0.95 -13.66 13.97
C ARG A 13 -1.44 -12.87 15.19
N PHE A 14 -2.08 -11.71 14.96
CA PHE A 14 -2.57 -10.84 16.02
C PHE A 14 -4.09 -10.96 16.26
N GLY A 15 -4.78 -11.90 15.59
CA GLY A 15 -6.22 -12.09 15.74
C GLY A 15 -7.06 -10.89 15.27
N LEU A 16 -6.54 -10.12 14.31
CA LEU A 16 -7.17 -8.91 13.78
C LEU A 16 -7.97 -9.23 12.52
N GLN A 17 -9.06 -8.51 12.30
CA GLN A 17 -9.82 -8.57 11.05
C GLN A 17 -9.58 -7.30 10.22
N PRO A 18 -9.36 -7.42 8.90
CA PRO A 18 -9.23 -6.27 8.03
C PRO A 18 -10.57 -5.51 7.96
N ILE A 19 -10.51 -4.19 7.94
CA ILE A 19 -11.68 -3.35 7.72
C ILE A 19 -11.90 -3.26 6.21
N VAL A 20 -13.10 -3.65 5.76
CA VAL A 20 -13.48 -3.66 4.35
C VAL A 20 -14.72 -2.81 4.17
N ILE A 21 -14.64 -1.81 3.29
CA ILE A 21 -15.76 -0.91 3.02
C ILE A 21 -16.10 -0.98 1.53
N PRO A 22 -17.34 -1.38 1.17
CA PRO A 22 -17.80 -1.35 -0.20
C PRO A 22 -18.14 0.09 -0.60
N MET A 23 -17.49 0.56 -1.67
CA MET A 23 -17.70 1.88 -2.25
C MET A 23 -18.93 1.93 -3.16
N GLU A 24 -19.48 0.77 -3.55
CA GLU A 24 -20.70 0.63 -4.35
C GLU A 24 -20.64 1.46 -5.64
N LEU A 25 -19.49 1.45 -6.32
CA LEU A 25 -19.21 2.26 -7.52
C LEU A 25 -20.04 1.80 -8.73
N SER A 26 -20.65 0.63 -8.65
CA SER A 26 -21.57 0.12 -9.67
C SER A 26 -22.97 0.73 -9.57
N ASN A 27 -23.32 1.36 -8.45
CA ASN A 27 -24.62 2.00 -8.25
C ASN A 27 -24.50 3.52 -8.48
N PRO A 28 -25.11 4.09 -9.54
CA PRO A 28 -24.96 5.49 -9.91
C PRO A 28 -25.56 6.48 -8.90
N ASP A 29 -26.43 6.03 -8.01
CA ASP A 29 -27.05 6.84 -6.96
C ASP A 29 -26.23 6.88 -5.66
N THR A 30 -25.16 6.09 -5.57
CA THR A 30 -24.27 6.07 -4.41
C THR A 30 -23.62 7.44 -4.21
N LYS A 31 -23.70 7.95 -2.99
CA LYS A 31 -22.98 9.16 -2.58
C LYS A 31 -21.56 8.80 -2.19
N VAL A 32 -20.67 8.69 -3.18
CA VAL A 32 -19.26 8.30 -2.98
C VAL A 32 -18.56 9.17 -1.92
N ARG A 33 -18.89 10.46 -1.85
CA ARG A 33 -18.35 11.36 -0.81
C ARG A 33 -18.68 10.90 0.62
N VAL A 34 -19.87 10.35 0.86
CA VAL A 34 -20.25 9.82 2.18
C VAL A 34 -19.40 8.59 2.50
N LYS A 35 -19.25 7.68 1.53
CA LYS A 35 -18.38 6.50 1.67
C LYS A 35 -16.91 6.88 1.94
N CYS A 36 -16.41 7.97 1.34
CA CYS A 36 -15.07 8.49 1.66
C CYS A 36 -14.97 8.93 3.12
N VAL A 37 -15.97 9.63 3.65
CA VAL A 37 -16.00 10.05 5.06
C VAL A 37 -16.06 8.82 5.97
N ASP A 38 -16.95 7.86 5.68
CA ASP A 38 -17.04 6.61 6.45
C ASP A 38 -15.69 5.86 6.50
N ALA A 39 -14.94 5.89 5.39
CA ALA A 39 -13.61 5.28 5.31
C ALA A 39 -12.54 6.06 6.09
N LEU A 40 -12.60 7.39 6.10
CA LEU A 40 -11.73 8.23 6.92
C LEU A 40 -12.04 8.04 8.41
N ASP A 41 -13.31 8.03 8.80
CA ASP A 41 -13.75 7.80 10.18
C ASP A 41 -13.27 6.43 10.69
N ALA A 42 -13.43 5.37 9.88
CA ALA A 42 -12.93 4.03 10.21
C ALA A 42 -11.39 4.00 10.34
N GLN A 43 -10.68 4.77 9.51
CA GLN A 43 -9.23 4.90 9.60
C GLN A 43 -8.80 5.65 10.87
N GLU A 44 -9.49 6.74 11.22
CA GLU A 44 -9.23 7.51 12.45
C GLU A 44 -9.50 6.67 13.70
N GLU A 45 -10.60 5.92 13.74
CA GLU A 45 -10.91 5.00 14.84
C GLU A 45 -9.82 3.92 15.00
N ALA A 46 -9.31 3.39 13.88
CA ALA A 46 -8.24 2.40 13.90
C ALA A 46 -6.87 2.98 14.30
N LEU A 47 -6.62 4.27 14.05
CA LEU A 47 -5.39 4.98 14.44
C LEU A 47 -5.42 5.51 15.88
N GLY A 48 -6.61 5.76 16.42
CA GLY A 48 -6.81 6.39 17.72
C GLY A 48 -6.23 7.80 17.79
N ALA A 49 -5.53 8.12 18.87
CA ALA A 49 -4.95 9.46 19.12
C ALA A 49 -3.70 9.80 18.28
N THR A 50 -3.44 9.06 17.19
CA THR A 50 -2.22 9.26 16.39
C THR A 50 -2.47 10.31 15.31
N THR A 51 -1.61 11.33 15.25
CA THR A 51 -1.70 12.39 14.25
C THR A 51 -1.42 11.85 12.84
N THR A 52 -2.22 12.31 11.88
CA THR A 52 -2.13 11.94 10.46
C THR A 52 -2.07 13.22 9.64
N SER A 53 -1.28 13.27 8.56
CA SER A 53 -1.16 14.45 7.70
C SER A 53 -2.12 14.43 6.51
N GLY A 54 -2.68 13.27 6.17
CA GLY A 54 -3.61 13.07 5.07
C GLY A 54 -3.91 11.59 4.86
N ALA A 55 -4.75 11.27 3.88
CA ALA A 55 -5.03 9.90 3.49
C ALA A 55 -4.84 9.73 1.98
N ARG A 56 -4.15 8.66 1.58
CA ARG A 56 -3.92 8.31 0.19
C ARG A 56 -4.52 6.95 -0.13
N ALA A 57 -5.30 6.87 -1.19
CA ALA A 57 -5.90 5.64 -1.68
C ALA A 57 -5.20 5.15 -2.95
N PHE A 58 -4.54 3.99 -2.86
CA PHE A 58 -3.95 3.30 -3.99
C PHE A 58 -4.98 2.40 -4.65
N CYS A 59 -5.32 2.70 -5.90
CA CYS A 59 -6.41 2.03 -6.61
C CYS A 59 -5.90 1.05 -7.68
N GLY A 60 -6.58 -0.09 -7.77
CA GLY A 60 -6.52 -0.98 -8.91
C GLY A 60 -7.10 -0.36 -10.18
N LYS A 61 -6.85 -1.00 -11.32
CA LYS A 61 -7.22 -0.50 -12.64
C LYS A 61 -8.73 -0.31 -12.82
N ASN A 62 -9.53 -1.29 -12.44
CA ASN A 62 -10.98 -1.29 -12.67
C ASN A 62 -11.66 -0.35 -11.68
N PHE A 63 -11.29 -0.44 -10.40
CA PHE A 63 -11.76 0.47 -9.34
C PHE A 63 -11.53 1.93 -9.74
N TRP A 64 -10.33 2.27 -10.24
CA TRP A 64 -10.02 3.61 -10.70
C TRP A 64 -10.95 4.09 -11.82
N ARG A 65 -11.21 3.24 -12.82
CA ARG A 65 -12.08 3.59 -13.95
C ARG A 65 -13.50 3.90 -13.47
N ASP A 66 -14.06 3.05 -12.61
CA ASP A 66 -15.42 3.25 -12.14
C ASP A 66 -15.51 4.49 -11.22
N LEU A 67 -14.46 4.78 -10.44
CA LEU A 67 -14.40 5.95 -9.58
C LEU A 67 -14.41 7.26 -10.39
N ILE A 68 -13.56 7.39 -11.42
CA ILE A 68 -13.46 8.62 -12.21
C ILE A 68 -14.70 8.85 -13.09
N GLU A 69 -15.38 7.79 -13.52
CA GLU A 69 -16.62 7.86 -14.32
C GLU A 69 -17.88 8.03 -13.46
N HIS A 70 -17.79 7.85 -12.13
CA HIS A 70 -18.95 7.86 -11.25
C HIS A 70 -19.67 9.23 -11.24
N ARG A 71 -20.99 9.22 -11.36
CA ARG A 71 -21.83 10.44 -11.44
C ARG A 71 -21.57 11.43 -10.30
N SER A 72 -21.42 10.92 -9.07
CA SER A 72 -21.12 11.75 -7.89
C SER A 72 -19.75 12.43 -7.96
N VAL A 73 -18.77 11.79 -8.58
CA VAL A 73 -17.41 12.34 -8.74
C VAL A 73 -17.43 13.37 -9.87
N VAL A 74 -17.93 13.00 -11.05
CA VAL A 74 -18.04 13.89 -12.21
C VAL A 74 -18.78 15.18 -11.88
N LYS A 75 -19.95 15.09 -11.21
CA LYS A 75 -20.73 16.27 -10.78
C LYS A 75 -19.98 17.20 -9.83
N THR A 76 -19.08 16.67 -9.01
CA THR A 76 -18.32 17.48 -8.06
C THR A 76 -17.26 18.32 -8.77
N TYR A 77 -16.73 17.83 -9.89
CA TYR A 77 -15.74 18.54 -10.69
C TYR A 77 -16.33 19.35 -11.83
N GLU A 78 -17.57 19.06 -12.26
CA GLU A 78 -18.29 19.80 -13.28
C GLU A 78 -18.39 21.29 -12.91
N GLY A 79 -17.67 22.15 -13.65
CA GLY A 79 -17.61 23.61 -13.40
C GLY A 79 -16.43 24.11 -12.58
N THR A 80 -15.52 23.23 -12.13
CA THR A 80 -14.29 23.62 -11.40
C THR A 80 -13.06 23.65 -12.32
N GLN A 81 -12.01 24.39 -11.94
CA GLN A 81 -10.73 24.40 -12.68
C GLN A 81 -10.07 23.01 -12.77
N TYR A 82 -10.40 22.10 -11.84
CA TYR A 82 -9.96 20.69 -11.84
C TYR A 82 -10.69 19.80 -12.86
N ALA A 83 -11.77 20.29 -13.48
CA ALA A 83 -12.39 19.60 -14.61
C ALA A 83 -11.40 19.40 -15.77
N SER A 84 -10.42 20.30 -15.90
CA SER A 84 -9.35 20.18 -16.90
C SER A 84 -8.34 19.09 -16.54
N ALA A 85 -8.09 18.81 -15.26
CA ALA A 85 -7.20 17.74 -14.80
C ALA A 85 -7.84 16.35 -14.97
N LEU A 86 -9.14 16.20 -14.69
CA LEU A 86 -9.87 14.96 -14.99
C LEU A 86 -10.01 14.70 -16.51
N ARG A 87 -10.05 15.76 -17.33
CA ARG A 87 -10.01 15.64 -18.81
C ARG A 87 -8.61 15.48 -19.38
N ALA A 88 -7.56 15.78 -18.60
CA ALA A 88 -6.17 15.58 -18.98
C ALA A 88 -5.78 14.10 -18.79
N ASP A 89 -4.51 13.79 -18.55
CA ASP A 89 -4.07 12.41 -18.37
C ASP A 89 -4.76 11.82 -17.13
N GLY A 90 -5.80 11.01 -17.31
CA GLY A 90 -6.60 10.35 -16.25
C GLY A 90 -5.83 9.31 -15.42
N ARG A 91 -4.51 9.49 -15.36
CA ARG A 91 -3.50 8.76 -14.61
C ARG A 91 -2.93 9.62 -13.48
N GLU A 92 -3.15 10.93 -13.52
CA GLU A 92 -2.76 11.85 -12.45
C GLU A 92 -3.55 11.55 -11.17
N SER A 93 -2.90 11.76 -10.03
CA SER A 93 -3.55 11.69 -8.74
C SER A 93 -4.56 12.83 -8.60
N PHE A 94 -5.74 12.56 -8.04
CA PHE A 94 -6.75 13.58 -7.78
C PHE A 94 -7.26 13.49 -6.34
N GLU A 95 -7.63 14.63 -5.77
CA GLU A 95 -8.12 14.71 -4.39
C GLU A 95 -9.64 14.80 -4.35
N PHE A 96 -10.30 13.78 -3.76
CA PHE A 96 -11.76 13.73 -3.65
C PHE A 96 -12.19 13.20 -2.27
N GLY A 97 -13.10 13.92 -1.62
CA GLY A 97 -13.65 13.50 -0.33
C GLY A 97 -12.63 13.49 0.81
N GLY A 98 -11.58 14.34 0.74
CA GLY A 98 -10.49 14.38 1.73
C GLY A 98 -9.44 13.28 1.56
N ILE A 99 -9.49 12.54 0.44
CA ILE A 99 -8.56 11.46 0.12
C ILE A 99 -7.86 11.79 -1.20
N THR A 100 -6.54 11.61 -1.23
CA THR A 100 -5.75 11.65 -2.47
C THR A 100 -5.81 10.29 -3.14
N TRP A 101 -6.46 10.20 -4.30
CA TRP A 101 -6.62 8.97 -5.06
C TRP A 101 -5.49 8.86 -6.08
N GLU A 102 -4.83 7.70 -6.14
CA GLU A 102 -3.76 7.42 -7.09
C GLU A 102 -3.92 6.02 -7.70
N ARG A 103 -3.75 5.91 -9.03
CA ARG A 103 -3.78 4.61 -9.71
C ARG A 103 -2.44 3.90 -9.57
N TYR A 104 -2.44 2.81 -8.81
CA TYR A 104 -1.25 2.00 -8.59
C TYR A 104 -1.11 0.92 -9.68
N ARG A 105 0.09 0.81 -10.29
CA ARG A 105 0.38 -0.11 -11.41
C ARG A 105 1.52 -1.08 -11.15
N GLY A 106 2.07 -1.06 -9.94
CA GLY A 106 3.14 -1.97 -9.58
C GLY A 106 2.64 -3.41 -9.66
N LYS A 107 3.41 -4.25 -10.35
CA LYS A 107 3.19 -5.68 -10.47
C LYS A 107 4.52 -6.42 -10.47
N VAL A 108 4.51 -7.64 -9.97
CA VAL A 108 5.66 -8.57 -10.07
C VAL A 108 5.19 -9.75 -10.91
N GLY A 109 5.76 -9.88 -12.10
CA GLY A 109 5.28 -10.86 -13.09
C GLY A 109 3.81 -10.61 -13.44
N SER A 110 2.95 -11.58 -13.13
CA SER A 110 1.50 -11.54 -13.35
C SER A 110 0.70 -11.06 -12.12
N VAL A 111 1.34 -10.86 -10.97
CA VAL A 111 0.65 -10.51 -9.72
C VAL A 111 0.72 -8.99 -9.49
N SER A 112 -0.43 -8.33 -9.49
CA SER A 112 -0.56 -6.92 -9.12
C SER A 112 -0.46 -6.76 -7.60
N PHE A 113 0.26 -5.74 -7.11
CA PHE A 113 0.35 -5.50 -5.66
C PHE A 113 -0.98 -5.00 -5.06
N VAL A 114 -1.78 -4.29 -5.87
CA VAL A 114 -3.17 -3.93 -5.54
C VAL A 114 -4.07 -4.63 -6.55
N HIS A 115 -5.10 -5.32 -6.05
CA HIS A 115 -6.05 -6.03 -6.92
C HIS A 115 -6.81 -5.03 -7.81
N ASP A 116 -7.13 -5.43 -9.04
CA ASP A 116 -7.68 -4.50 -10.04
C ASP A 116 -9.03 -3.87 -9.62
N ASP A 117 -9.85 -4.60 -8.85
CA ASP A 117 -11.16 -4.16 -8.35
C ASP A 117 -11.13 -3.64 -6.89
N GLU A 118 -9.95 -3.47 -6.30
CA GLU A 118 -9.79 -2.98 -4.93
C GLU A 118 -8.98 -1.68 -4.88
N ALA A 119 -9.13 -0.96 -3.78
CA ALA A 119 -8.23 0.11 -3.38
C ALA A 119 -7.79 -0.06 -1.92
N ARG A 120 -6.62 0.50 -1.60
CA ARG A 120 -6.05 0.49 -0.25
C ARG A 120 -5.91 1.93 0.22
N LEU A 121 -6.71 2.30 1.21
CA LEU A 121 -6.62 3.59 1.88
C LEU A 121 -5.52 3.51 2.95
N VAL A 122 -4.52 4.38 2.83
CA VAL A 122 -3.35 4.42 3.68
C VAL A 122 -3.23 5.82 4.30
N PRO A 123 -3.13 5.94 5.64
CA PRO A 123 -2.89 7.21 6.28
C PRO A 123 -1.43 7.66 6.07
N GLU A 124 -1.25 8.93 5.73
CA GLU A 124 0.05 9.57 5.54
C GLU A 124 0.51 10.29 6.81
N GLY A 125 1.83 10.40 6.99
CA GLY A 125 2.41 11.16 8.09
C GLY A 125 2.30 10.51 9.47
N VAL A 126 1.85 9.24 9.54
CA VAL A 126 1.79 8.49 10.79
C VAL A 126 3.17 7.93 11.15
N PRO A 127 3.82 8.40 12.23
CA PRO A 127 5.15 7.95 12.60
C PRO A 127 5.17 6.46 12.94
N GLY A 128 6.06 5.70 12.30
CA GLY A 128 6.24 4.28 12.58
C GLY A 128 5.07 3.39 12.12
N LEU A 129 4.20 3.84 11.23
CA LEU A 129 3.13 3.00 10.67
C LEU A 129 3.71 1.85 9.85
N CYS A 130 4.48 2.18 8.81
CA CYS A 130 5.17 1.20 7.97
C CYS A 130 6.64 1.17 8.40
N ILE A 131 7.05 0.07 9.02
CA ILE A 131 8.43 -0.13 9.46
C ILE A 131 9.09 -1.25 8.66
N THR A 132 10.39 -1.12 8.45
CA THR A 132 11.23 -2.24 8.01
C THR A 132 12.19 -2.56 9.14
N ARG A 133 12.34 -3.86 9.43
CA ARG A 133 13.34 -4.37 10.35
C ARG A 133 14.22 -5.35 9.60
N PHE A 134 15.51 -5.30 9.84
CA PHE A 134 16.47 -6.19 9.18
C PHE A 134 17.01 -7.16 10.23
N ALA A 135 17.06 -8.44 9.87
CA ALA A 135 17.77 -9.44 10.64
C ALA A 135 19.25 -9.48 10.19
N PRO A 136 20.18 -9.86 11.09
CA PRO A 136 21.55 -10.09 10.70
C PRO A 136 21.67 -11.20 9.64
N ALA A 137 22.74 -11.13 8.84
CA ALA A 137 23.11 -12.18 7.91
C ALA A 137 23.52 -13.45 8.66
N ASP A 138 23.38 -14.61 8.02
CA ASP A 138 23.77 -15.92 8.53
C ASP A 138 25.25 -16.25 8.28
N TYR A 139 26.09 -15.24 8.05
CA TYR A 139 27.53 -15.38 8.04
C TYR A 139 28.07 -15.53 9.47
N MET A 140 29.14 -16.31 9.62
CA MET A 140 29.80 -16.52 10.92
C MET A 140 30.24 -15.20 11.57
N ASP A 141 30.64 -14.22 10.76
CA ASP A 141 31.10 -12.90 11.22
C ASP A 141 29.96 -11.96 11.62
N THR A 142 28.71 -12.27 11.24
CA THR A 142 27.54 -11.42 11.50
C THR A 142 26.60 -12.01 12.56
N VAL A 143 26.94 -13.16 13.14
CA VAL A 143 26.18 -13.77 14.24
C VAL A 143 26.12 -12.81 15.43
N ASN A 144 24.92 -12.60 15.97
CA ASN A 144 24.65 -11.73 17.12
C ASN A 144 25.06 -10.25 16.91
N THR A 145 25.13 -9.79 15.66
CA THR A 145 25.32 -8.37 15.31
C THR A 145 24.00 -7.69 14.95
N GLU A 146 23.99 -6.35 14.91
CA GLU A 146 22.82 -5.59 14.47
C GLU A 146 22.54 -5.86 12.97
N GLY A 147 21.26 -6.03 12.64
CA GLY A 147 20.82 -6.29 11.27
C GLY A 147 21.02 -5.08 10.36
N LEU A 148 21.83 -5.25 9.32
CA LEU A 148 22.08 -4.26 8.28
C LEU A 148 21.16 -4.50 7.07
N PRO A 149 20.83 -3.44 6.31
CA PRO A 149 20.01 -3.58 5.11
C PRO A 149 20.61 -4.49 4.03
N TYR A 150 21.93 -4.50 3.91
CA TYR A 150 22.64 -5.34 2.94
C TYR A 150 23.94 -5.84 3.56
N TYR A 151 24.22 -7.10 3.31
CA TYR A 151 25.50 -7.74 3.59
C TYR A 151 26.11 -8.22 2.28
N SER A 152 27.42 -8.08 2.15
CA SER A 152 28.17 -8.62 1.02
C SER A 152 29.40 -9.35 1.52
N GLN A 153 29.66 -10.53 0.96
CA GLN A 153 30.86 -11.31 1.24
C GLN A 153 31.49 -11.76 -0.07
N LEU A 154 32.81 -11.70 -0.13
CA LEU A 154 33.60 -12.12 -1.28
C LEU A 154 34.48 -13.30 -0.87
N GLU A 155 34.37 -14.41 -1.58
CA GLU A 155 35.20 -15.58 -1.39
C GLU A 155 36.09 -15.79 -2.63
N MET A 156 37.39 -15.94 -2.45
CA MET A 156 38.26 -16.34 -3.55
C MET A 156 38.03 -17.80 -3.90
N MET A 157 37.75 -18.07 -5.17
CA MET A 157 37.55 -19.44 -5.66
C MET A 157 38.86 -20.25 -5.58
N PRO A 158 38.76 -21.59 -5.49
CA PRO A 158 39.92 -22.47 -5.53
C PRO A 158 40.88 -22.15 -6.68
N PHE A 159 42.19 -22.17 -6.40
CA PHE A 159 43.27 -21.85 -7.34
C PHE A 159 43.27 -20.40 -7.87
N LYS A 160 42.61 -19.45 -7.21
CA LYS A 160 42.52 -18.03 -7.63
C LYS A 160 41.97 -17.85 -9.05
N LYS A 161 41.11 -18.79 -9.49
CA LYS A 161 40.50 -18.75 -10.83
C LYS A 161 39.31 -17.79 -10.93
N GLY A 162 38.91 -17.18 -9.82
CA GLY A 162 37.81 -16.21 -9.76
C GLY A 162 37.51 -15.77 -8.34
N VAL A 163 36.51 -14.90 -8.21
CA VAL A 163 35.94 -14.44 -6.94
C VAL A 163 34.45 -14.73 -6.97
N ALA A 164 33.94 -15.46 -5.99
CA ALA A 164 32.53 -15.60 -5.72
C ALA A 164 32.09 -14.43 -4.84
N GLY A 165 30.96 -13.81 -5.17
CA GLY A 165 30.37 -12.77 -4.35
C GLY A 165 28.97 -13.19 -3.95
N GLU A 166 28.67 -13.10 -2.66
CA GLU A 166 27.34 -13.29 -2.13
C GLU A 166 26.83 -11.96 -1.55
N ALA A 167 25.57 -11.64 -1.85
CA ALA A 167 24.88 -10.50 -1.28
C ALA A 167 23.57 -10.99 -0.65
N GLN A 168 23.36 -10.62 0.61
CA GLN A 168 22.21 -11.05 1.39
C GLN A 168 21.51 -9.84 2.02
N SER A 169 20.19 -9.90 2.09
CA SER A 169 19.36 -8.96 2.83
C SER A 169 18.20 -9.74 3.45
N ASN A 170 17.96 -9.52 4.74
CA ASN A 170 16.91 -10.20 5.49
C ASN A 170 15.87 -9.18 6.03
N PRO A 171 15.09 -8.50 5.15
CA PRO A 171 14.09 -7.52 5.56
C PRO A 171 12.78 -8.17 6.01
N LEU A 172 12.15 -7.56 7.02
CA LEU A 172 10.75 -7.76 7.38
C LEU A 172 10.04 -6.41 7.37
N HIS A 173 9.10 -6.26 6.43
CA HIS A 173 8.22 -5.10 6.36
C HIS A 173 6.97 -5.35 7.19
N LEU A 174 6.66 -4.44 8.13
CA LEU A 174 5.52 -4.57 9.02
C LEU A 174 4.73 -3.26 9.08
N VAL A 175 3.40 -3.39 9.06
CA VAL A 175 2.49 -2.31 9.41
C VAL A 175 2.15 -2.46 10.89
N THR A 176 2.54 -1.52 11.73
CA THR A 176 2.36 -1.58 13.19
C THR A 176 0.90 -1.50 13.61
N ARG A 177 0.08 -0.80 12.81
CA ARG A 177 -1.39 -0.70 12.96
C ARG A 177 -2.08 -1.15 11.68
N PRO A 178 -2.19 -2.47 11.43
CA PRO A 178 -2.67 -2.98 10.14
C PRO A 178 -4.13 -2.59 9.86
N ARG A 179 -4.97 -2.44 10.91
CA ARG A 179 -6.37 -1.99 10.78
C ARG A 179 -6.53 -0.56 10.26
N ALA A 180 -5.48 0.26 10.34
CA ALA A 180 -5.50 1.62 9.80
C ALA A 180 -5.42 1.63 8.26
N ILE A 181 -5.07 0.50 7.63
CA ILE A 181 -5.13 0.37 6.18
C ILE A 181 -6.51 -0.20 5.81
N ILE A 182 -7.38 0.65 5.29
CA ILE A 182 -8.75 0.25 4.94
C ILE A 182 -8.76 -0.35 3.53
N ARG A 183 -9.41 -1.50 3.39
CA ARG A 183 -9.65 -2.10 2.07
C ARG A 183 -10.96 -1.56 1.51
N LEU A 184 -10.87 -0.87 0.38
CA LEU A 184 -12.03 -0.38 -0.35
C LEU A 184 -12.31 -1.33 -1.51
N THR A 185 -13.54 -1.79 -1.64
CA THR A 185 -13.96 -2.64 -2.76
C THR A 185 -14.89 -1.87 -3.68
N ARG A 186 -14.82 -2.19 -4.97
CA ARG A 186 -15.71 -1.63 -6.00
C ARG A 186 -17.19 -1.78 -5.64
#